data_AF-A0AAV7KH49-F1
#
_entry.id   AF-A0AAV7KH49-F1
#
_cell.length_a   1.000
_cell.length_b   1.000
_cell.length_c   1.000
_cell.angle_alpha   90.00
_cell.angle_beta   90.00
_cell.angle_gamma   90.00
#
_symmetry.space_group_name_H-M   'P 1'
#
loop_
_entity.id
_entity.type
_entity.pdbx_description
1 polymer ?
#
loop_
_entity_poly.entity_id
_entity_poly.type
_entity_poly.pdbx_seq_one_letter_code
_entity_poly.pdbx_strand_id
1 'polypeptide(L)'
;MDNLATPPLTDDQKNINTEVNTCDGVSMNEFKTPSISLKSTSNNLTTSVGKELIQAKHTYFHSERLEAFCDAVLAIVATILITPLKLSSEQMQKYTIEDNLYNKPEFIIRFILFISGFFFIVSAWDRHMKIFYIYPVADNFILWLNIIFLLACSVIPLCFTLLHLIGAISSVLVILFVPTLLMALAQSCQILYSNWSRHSLPSHIHSELFGRTIIGFRVASYLFAPLLLLMAPVILYIDSPYRVFISSIFVGNALLFGDKYVNVCESFYSNYRKFRYRDYTYQLKIRKFRAAVTKSRVEFFTDGIFAIVATIIILDTTTEITNKVDLNDDYLSLAEDMNVNAYAILYESRFTILSYVNSFLIVCLFWFVNHSIFHYIHHMTRLMNVLNTFAQLFVCIIPFCANIMVGYANKVGDDSLTVVITLYCTNLFIIGMMQIILWMLVRFGDRVHTQGLQDVADFQMRKYIPHCDGFANSIFSNHTFSDFDRIHTFPMLCLKENILKLNWNLSI
;
A
#
# COMPACT_ATOMS: atom_id res chain seq x y z
N MET A 1 0.95 56.06 10.23
CA MET A 1 0.97 57.38 9.58
C MET A 1 2.32 57.54 8.91
N ASP A 2 2.27 57.35 7.61
CA ASP A 2 2.99 58.07 6.56
C ASP A 2 4.52 57.95 6.40
N ASN A 3 4.84 57.26 5.29
CA ASN A 3 5.68 57.71 4.19
C ASN A 3 7.18 57.95 4.47
N LEU A 4 7.98 56.92 4.19
CA LEU A 4 9.38 57.06 3.82
C LEU A 4 9.56 56.74 2.34
N ALA A 5 9.96 57.76 1.59
CA ALA A 5 10.15 57.79 0.16
C ALA A 5 11.33 56.92 -0.30
N THR A 6 11.17 56.28 -1.46
CA THR A 6 12.19 55.53 -2.20
C THR A 6 13.19 56.47 -2.91
N PRO A 7 14.50 56.22 -2.85
CA PRO A 7 15.49 56.87 -3.72
C PRO A 7 15.64 56.13 -5.08
N PRO A 8 16.18 56.77 -6.12
CA PRO A 8 16.13 56.28 -7.50
C PRO A 8 17.20 55.23 -7.80
N LEU A 9 16.86 54.33 -8.74
CA LEU A 9 17.69 53.27 -9.29
C LEU A 9 18.79 53.83 -10.20
N THR A 10 20.02 53.36 -10.01
CA THR A 10 21.18 53.62 -10.87
C THR A 10 21.27 52.61 -12.01
N ASP A 11 21.68 53.11 -13.18
CA ASP A 11 21.93 52.40 -14.43
C ASP A 11 22.91 51.23 -14.28
N ASP A 12 22.45 50.00 -14.51
CA ASP A 12 23.26 48.88 -15.00
C ASP A 12 22.35 47.66 -15.26
N GLN A 13 21.73 47.59 -16.45
CA GLN A 13 21.29 46.34 -17.11
C GLN A 13 20.70 46.58 -18.51
N LYS A 14 21.33 47.46 -19.30
CA LYS A 14 21.18 47.48 -20.76
C LYS A 14 22.47 46.95 -21.37
N ASN A 15 22.46 45.69 -21.78
CA ASN A 15 23.14 45.12 -22.95
C ASN A 15 23.33 43.63 -22.75
N ILE A 16 22.78 42.84 -23.68
CA ILE A 16 23.30 41.60 -24.28
C ILE A 16 22.06 40.88 -24.80
N ASN A 17 21.64 41.25 -26.01
CA ASN A 17 20.79 40.47 -26.91
C ASN A 17 21.00 41.07 -28.31
N THR A 18 22.12 40.68 -28.92
CA THR A 18 22.42 40.87 -30.34
C THR A 18 23.09 39.60 -30.82
N GLU A 19 22.89 39.31 -32.11
CA GLU A 19 23.18 38.06 -32.83
C GLU A 19 21.97 37.10 -32.75
N VAL A 20 21.29 36.71 -33.83
CA VAL A 20 21.82 36.10 -35.05
C VAL A 20 20.72 36.16 -36.17
N ASN A 21 21.17 36.29 -37.43
CA ASN A 21 20.51 35.98 -38.73
C ASN A 21 20.02 37.12 -39.64
N THR A 22 20.92 37.51 -40.55
CA THR A 22 20.62 37.96 -41.91
C THR A 22 20.95 36.83 -42.89
N CYS A 23 20.01 36.47 -43.79
CA CYS A 23 20.30 36.11 -45.18
C CYS A 23 19.00 35.93 -46.00
N ASP A 24 18.95 36.74 -47.06
CA ASP A 24 18.41 36.50 -48.41
C ASP A 24 16.90 36.40 -48.66
N GLY A 25 16.45 37.33 -49.51
CA GLY A 25 15.08 37.46 -50.00
C GLY A 25 14.79 36.64 -51.26
N VAL A 26 13.51 36.30 -51.40
CA VAL A 26 12.86 35.98 -52.67
C VAL A 26 11.44 36.56 -52.61
N SER A 27 11.09 37.35 -53.63
CA SER A 27 9.81 38.03 -53.85
C SER A 27 8.63 37.07 -54.05
N MET A 28 7.46 37.40 -53.51
CA MET A 28 6.18 36.95 -54.10
C MET A 28 5.05 37.98 -53.91
N ASN A 29 4.42 38.26 -55.04
CA ASN A 29 3.38 39.22 -55.39
C ASN A 29 2.25 39.50 -54.39
N GLU A 30 1.81 40.76 -54.43
CA GLU A 30 0.56 41.28 -53.87
C GLU A 30 -0.67 40.45 -54.32
N PHE A 31 -1.45 39.99 -53.33
CA PHE A 31 -2.83 39.56 -53.53
C PHE A 31 -3.73 40.42 -52.64
N LYS A 32 -4.42 41.41 -53.23
CA LYS A 32 -5.50 42.17 -52.58
C LYS A 32 -6.68 41.23 -52.32
N THR A 33 -7.07 41.06 -51.06
CA THR A 33 -8.38 40.51 -50.67
C THR A 33 -9.23 41.60 -50.01
N PRO A 34 -10.55 41.63 -50.26
CA PRO A 34 -11.42 42.71 -49.81
C PRO A 34 -11.72 42.57 -48.30
N SER A 35 -11.71 43.69 -47.58
CA SER A 35 -12.07 43.77 -46.17
C SER A 35 -13.56 43.50 -45.96
N ILE A 36 -13.91 42.28 -45.55
CA ILE A 36 -15.23 41.95 -45.00
C ILE A 36 -15.21 42.32 -43.51
N SER A 37 -16.16 43.17 -43.10
CA SER A 37 -16.32 43.66 -41.73
C SER A 37 -16.71 42.53 -40.75
N LEU A 38 -15.72 41.92 -40.10
CA LEU A 38 -15.87 40.95 -39.01
C LEU A 38 -15.77 41.63 -37.64
N LYS A 39 -16.69 42.54 -37.29
CA LYS A 39 -16.67 43.22 -35.97
C LYS A 39 -17.89 42.98 -35.07
N SER A 40 -18.87 42.16 -35.46
CA SER A 40 -20.02 41.82 -34.60
C SER A 40 -20.11 40.35 -34.16
N THR A 41 -19.29 39.46 -34.71
CA THR A 41 -19.37 38.01 -34.41
C THR A 41 -18.32 37.51 -33.40
N SER A 42 -17.25 38.27 -33.13
CA SER A 42 -16.17 37.83 -32.23
C SER A 42 -16.55 37.84 -30.74
N ASN A 43 -17.35 38.81 -30.30
CA ASN A 43 -17.65 38.99 -28.88
C ASN A 43 -18.64 37.94 -28.33
N ASN A 44 -19.48 37.38 -29.20
CA ASN A 44 -20.41 36.29 -28.85
C ASN A 44 -19.71 34.92 -28.84
N LEU A 45 -18.72 34.71 -29.72
CA LEU A 45 -17.93 33.47 -29.73
C LEU A 45 -17.02 33.36 -28.50
N THR A 46 -16.40 34.46 -28.05
CA THR A 46 -15.53 34.43 -26.86
C THR A 46 -16.32 34.21 -25.57
N THR A 47 -17.58 34.65 -25.52
CA THR A 47 -18.46 34.40 -24.37
C THR A 47 -19.10 33.01 -24.40
N SER A 48 -19.40 32.43 -25.56
CA SER A 48 -19.89 31.04 -25.64
C SER A 48 -18.79 30.02 -25.34
N VAL A 49 -17.61 30.18 -25.93
CA VAL A 49 -16.44 29.31 -25.69
C VAL A 49 -15.94 29.46 -24.26
N GLY A 50 -15.95 30.68 -23.71
CA GLY A 50 -15.63 30.93 -22.30
C GLY A 50 -16.63 30.27 -21.35
N LYS A 51 -17.94 30.32 -21.65
CA LYS A 51 -18.97 29.64 -20.86
C LYS A 51 -18.87 28.12 -20.96
N GLU A 52 -18.59 27.56 -22.13
CA GLU A 52 -18.38 26.11 -22.31
C GLU A 52 -17.12 25.62 -21.59
N LEU A 53 -16.02 26.38 -21.61
CA LEU A 53 -14.80 26.06 -20.85
C LEU A 53 -15.03 26.13 -19.33
N ILE A 54 -15.79 27.13 -18.85
CA ILE A 54 -16.15 27.26 -17.44
C ILE A 54 -17.11 26.13 -17.03
N GLN A 55 -18.08 25.78 -17.87
CA GLN A 55 -19.04 24.70 -17.61
C GLN A 55 -18.37 23.32 -17.66
N ALA A 56 -17.44 23.08 -18.59
CA ALA A 56 -16.59 21.89 -18.61
C ALA A 56 -15.73 21.79 -17.35
N LYS A 57 -15.18 22.92 -16.87
CA LYS A 57 -14.41 22.99 -15.60
C LYS A 57 -15.26 22.67 -14.37
N HIS A 58 -16.57 22.91 -14.40
CA HIS A 58 -17.48 22.55 -13.31
C HIS A 58 -17.97 21.10 -13.35
N THR A 59 -17.80 20.39 -14.47
CA THR A 59 -18.32 19.02 -14.64
C THR A 59 -17.26 17.95 -14.34
N TYR A 60 -15.98 18.34 -14.38
CA TYR A 60 -14.84 17.43 -14.30
C TYR A 60 -13.85 17.89 -13.22
N PHE A 61 -13.43 16.95 -12.36
CA PHE A 61 -12.48 17.19 -11.28
C PHE A 61 -11.17 16.43 -11.54
N HIS A 62 -10.04 17.00 -11.09
CA HIS A 62 -8.78 16.27 -11.03
C HIS A 62 -8.91 15.11 -10.02
N SER A 63 -8.45 13.93 -10.43
CA SER A 63 -8.63 12.69 -9.67
C SER A 63 -7.67 12.54 -8.48
N GLU A 64 -6.67 13.41 -8.32
CA GLU A 64 -5.63 13.28 -7.28
C GLU A 64 -6.19 13.04 -5.87
N ARG A 65 -7.17 13.85 -5.44
CA ARG A 65 -7.80 13.70 -4.12
C ARG A 65 -8.61 12.39 -4.01
N LEU A 66 -9.31 12.01 -5.08
CA LEU A 66 -10.06 10.75 -5.13
C LEU A 66 -9.12 9.56 -5.04
N GLU A 67 -8.00 9.63 -5.77
CA GLU A 67 -6.96 8.61 -5.80
C GLU A 67 -6.29 8.44 -4.44
N ALA A 68 -5.89 9.54 -3.80
CA ALA A 68 -5.30 9.49 -2.45
C ALA A 68 -6.28 8.95 -1.40
N PHE A 69 -7.56 9.33 -1.47
CA PHE A 69 -8.59 8.78 -0.58
C PHE A 69 -8.77 7.27 -0.80
N CYS A 70 -8.79 6.82 -2.05
CA CYS A 70 -8.88 5.41 -2.40
C CYS A 70 -7.67 4.61 -1.87
N ASP A 71 -6.46 5.14 -2.06
CA ASP A 71 -5.23 4.52 -1.57
C ASP A 71 -5.23 4.36 -0.06
N ALA A 72 -5.65 5.40 0.68
CA ALA A 72 -5.75 5.36 2.14
C ALA A 72 -6.75 4.29 2.61
N VAL A 73 -7.95 4.23 2.02
CA VAL A 73 -8.97 3.24 2.39
C VAL A 73 -8.49 1.82 2.06
N LEU A 74 -7.88 1.60 0.89
CA LEU A 74 -7.39 0.27 0.51
C LEU A 74 -6.20 -0.17 1.37
N ALA A 75 -5.33 0.76 1.81
CA ALA A 75 -4.25 0.47 2.75
C ALA A 75 -4.81 0.03 4.13
N ILE A 76 -5.85 0.71 4.63
CA ILE A 76 -6.56 0.32 5.85
C ILE A 76 -7.12 -1.10 5.70
N VAL A 77 -7.87 -1.35 4.62
CA VAL A 77 -8.51 -2.65 4.36
C VAL A 77 -7.46 -3.77 4.25
N ALA A 78 -6.36 -3.54 3.54
CA ALA A 78 -5.28 -4.52 3.39
C ALA A 78 -4.60 -4.85 4.72
N THR A 79 -4.43 -3.86 5.60
CA THR A 79 -3.73 -4.02 6.88
C THR A 79 -4.61 -4.70 7.92
N ILE A 80 -5.90 -4.36 8.02
CA ILE A 80 -6.83 -4.94 9.00
C ILE A 80 -7.02 -6.46 8.82
N LEU A 81 -6.74 -7.01 7.63
CA LEU A 81 -6.77 -8.45 7.39
C LEU A 81 -5.80 -9.26 8.27
N ILE A 82 -4.84 -8.63 8.96
CA ILE A 82 -4.00 -9.29 9.97
C ILE A 82 -4.79 -9.65 11.24
N THR A 83 -5.88 -8.93 11.55
CA THR A 83 -6.58 -9.04 12.83
C THR A 83 -7.07 -10.46 13.18
N PRO A 84 -7.56 -11.31 12.26
CA PRO A 84 -7.98 -12.67 12.60
C PRO A 84 -6.83 -13.62 12.98
N LEU A 85 -5.57 -13.21 12.78
CA LEU A 85 -4.39 -13.95 13.22
C LEU A 85 -4.03 -13.72 14.68
N LYS A 86 -4.61 -12.69 15.32
CA LYS A 86 -4.35 -12.39 16.74
C LYS A 86 -4.75 -13.58 17.62
N LEU A 87 -3.86 -13.97 18.53
CA LEU A 87 -4.12 -15.00 19.53
C LEU A 87 -4.79 -14.36 20.76
N SER A 88 -5.79 -15.03 21.33
CA SER A 88 -6.41 -14.54 22.57
C SER A 88 -5.50 -14.79 23.78
N SER A 89 -5.64 -13.97 24.83
CA SER A 89 -4.90 -14.16 26.08
C SER A 89 -5.12 -15.55 26.68
N GLU A 90 -6.34 -16.09 26.57
CA GLU A 90 -6.68 -17.45 27.01
C GLU A 90 -5.91 -18.52 26.21
N GLN A 91 -5.83 -18.38 24.88
CA GLN A 91 -5.07 -19.30 24.03
C GLN A 91 -3.58 -19.26 24.35
N MET A 92 -3.04 -18.07 24.62
CA MET A 92 -1.65 -17.87 24.99
C MET A 92 -1.35 -18.40 26.39
N GLN A 93 -2.30 -18.40 27.32
CA GLN A 93 -2.16 -19.03 28.64
C GLN A 93 -2.25 -20.56 28.57
N LYS A 94 -3.15 -21.10 27.75
CA LYS A 94 -3.45 -22.54 27.71
C LYS A 94 -2.46 -23.39 26.92
N TYR A 95 -1.89 -22.86 25.85
CA TYR A 95 -1.05 -23.62 24.92
C TYR A 95 0.36 -23.04 24.82
N THR A 96 1.33 -23.86 24.40
CA THR A 96 2.65 -23.37 24.00
C THR A 96 2.55 -22.65 22.66
N ILE A 97 3.60 -21.90 22.30
CA ILE A 97 3.63 -21.26 20.98
C ILE A 97 3.64 -22.29 19.86
N GLU A 98 4.40 -23.38 20.00
CA GLU A 98 4.47 -24.42 18.98
C GLU A 98 3.11 -25.09 18.76
N ASP A 99 2.35 -25.31 19.83
CA ASP A 99 1.01 -25.86 19.74
C ASP A 99 0.05 -24.95 18.98
N ASN A 100 0.13 -23.64 19.23
CA ASN A 100 -0.74 -22.67 18.57
C ASN A 100 -0.35 -22.40 17.12
N LEU A 101 0.94 -22.48 16.76
CA LEU A 101 1.43 -22.18 15.41
C LEU A 101 1.50 -23.41 14.50
N TYR A 102 2.05 -24.54 14.97
CA TYR A 102 2.37 -25.70 14.15
C TYR A 102 1.36 -26.84 14.31
N ASN A 103 0.96 -27.16 15.53
CA ASN A 103 0.14 -28.34 15.79
C ASN A 103 -1.34 -28.15 15.45
N LYS A 104 -1.78 -26.90 15.26
CA LYS A 104 -3.14 -26.56 14.82
C LYS A 104 -3.15 -26.15 13.34
N PRO A 105 -3.73 -26.97 12.43
CA PRO A 105 -3.79 -26.64 11.00
C PRO A 105 -4.60 -25.36 10.72
N GLU A 106 -5.48 -24.95 11.64
CA GLU A 106 -6.26 -23.73 11.54
C GLU A 106 -5.39 -22.47 11.42
N PHE A 107 -4.27 -22.38 12.15
CA PHE A 107 -3.42 -21.19 12.12
C PHE A 107 -2.80 -21.01 10.73
N ILE A 108 -2.26 -22.09 10.15
CA ILE A 108 -1.69 -22.08 8.80
C ILE A 108 -2.74 -21.64 7.77
N ILE A 109 -3.97 -22.12 7.89
CA ILE A 109 -5.08 -21.71 7.02
C ILE A 109 -5.37 -20.21 7.18
N ARG A 110 -5.48 -19.69 8.41
CA ARG A 110 -5.67 -18.25 8.68
C ARG A 110 -4.54 -17.41 8.08
N PHE A 111 -3.31 -17.91 8.15
CA PHE A 111 -2.14 -17.21 7.63
C PHE A 111 -2.15 -17.14 6.11
N ILE A 112 -2.48 -18.25 5.44
CA ILE A 112 -2.68 -18.29 3.98
C ILE A 112 -3.80 -17.36 3.55
N LEU A 113 -4.89 -17.31 4.31
CA LEU A 113 -6.02 -16.43 4.03
C LEU A 113 -5.64 -14.95 4.18
N PHE A 114 -4.90 -14.57 5.22
CA PHE A 114 -4.33 -13.23 5.36
C PHE A 114 -3.48 -12.85 4.14
N ILE A 115 -2.52 -13.69 3.75
CA ILE A 115 -1.66 -13.42 2.58
C ILE A 115 -2.50 -13.27 1.31
N SER A 116 -3.46 -14.17 1.10
CA SER A 116 -4.33 -14.16 -0.08
C SER A 116 -5.22 -12.92 -0.12
N GLY A 117 -5.79 -12.52 1.02
CA GLY A 117 -6.60 -11.31 1.16
C GLY A 117 -5.79 -10.05 0.92
N PHE A 118 -4.58 -9.95 1.48
CA PHE A 118 -3.68 -8.82 1.28
C PHE A 118 -3.38 -8.62 -0.21
N PHE A 119 -2.93 -9.67 -0.90
CA PHE A 119 -2.65 -9.59 -2.33
C PHE A 119 -3.90 -9.37 -3.18
N PHE A 120 -5.07 -9.82 -2.74
CA PHE A 120 -6.33 -9.55 -3.42
C PHE A 120 -6.67 -8.05 -3.39
N ILE A 121 -6.53 -7.39 -2.25
CA ILE A 121 -6.75 -5.94 -2.12
C ILE A 121 -5.69 -5.15 -2.89
N VAL A 122 -4.41 -5.53 -2.80
CA VAL A 122 -3.34 -4.89 -3.60
C VAL A 122 -3.58 -5.06 -5.11
N SER A 123 -4.08 -6.21 -5.54
CA SER A 123 -4.47 -6.44 -6.94
C SER A 123 -5.61 -5.52 -7.36
N ALA A 124 -6.62 -5.32 -6.50
CA ALA A 124 -7.70 -4.36 -6.75
C ALA A 124 -7.21 -2.91 -6.82
N TRP A 125 -6.29 -2.53 -5.95
CA TRP A 125 -5.61 -1.24 -5.96
C TRP A 125 -4.79 -1.02 -7.25
N ASP A 126 -4.00 -2.01 -7.68
CA ASP A 126 -3.21 -1.96 -8.92
C ASP A 126 -4.12 -1.80 -10.16
N ARG A 127 -5.27 -2.49 -10.19
CA ARG A 127 -6.30 -2.28 -11.23
C ARG A 127 -6.86 -0.86 -11.19
N HIS A 128 -7.17 -0.33 -10.01
CA HIS A 128 -7.67 1.03 -9.84
C HIS A 128 -6.65 2.08 -10.30
N MET A 129 -5.38 1.93 -9.90
CA MET A 129 -4.27 2.78 -10.35
C MET A 129 -4.17 2.81 -11.88
N LYS A 130 -4.27 1.65 -12.54
CA LYS A 130 -4.23 1.56 -14.00
C LYS A 130 -5.41 2.25 -14.68
N ILE A 131 -6.61 2.20 -14.10
CA ILE A 131 -7.79 2.90 -14.64
C ILE A 131 -7.54 4.41 -14.64
N PHE A 132 -7.14 4.96 -13.49
CA PHE A 132 -6.91 6.41 -13.35
C PHE A 132 -5.65 6.92 -14.06
N TYR A 133 -4.66 6.04 -14.30
CA TYR A 133 -3.54 6.36 -15.19
C TYR A 133 -3.99 6.60 -16.64
N ILE A 134 -5.02 5.89 -17.13
CA ILE A 134 -5.59 6.14 -18.46
C ILE A 134 -6.58 7.32 -18.43
N TYR A 135 -7.41 7.38 -17.39
CA TYR A 135 -8.52 8.33 -17.26
C TYR A 135 -8.28 9.24 -16.05
N PRO A 136 -7.45 10.30 -16.18
CA PRO A 136 -7.03 11.16 -15.07
C PRO A 136 -8.08 12.19 -14.61
N VAL A 137 -9.33 12.02 -15.05
CA VAL A 137 -10.43 12.95 -14.80
C VAL A 137 -11.63 12.18 -14.28
N ALA A 138 -12.21 12.69 -13.20
CA ALA A 138 -13.40 12.12 -12.59
C ALA A 138 -14.58 13.08 -12.68
N ASP A 139 -15.76 12.57 -13.03
CA ASP A 139 -17.04 13.25 -12.86
C ASP A 139 -17.83 12.63 -11.71
N ASN A 140 -19.04 13.15 -11.48
CA ASN A 140 -19.92 12.69 -10.39
C ASN A 140 -20.28 11.20 -10.51
N PHE A 141 -20.41 10.67 -11.73
CA PHE A 141 -20.78 9.27 -11.93
C PHE A 141 -19.61 8.34 -11.60
N ILE A 142 -18.40 8.68 -12.05
CA ILE A 142 -17.17 7.96 -11.69
C ILE A 142 -16.95 7.97 -10.17
N LEU A 143 -17.25 9.09 -9.51
CA LEU A 143 -17.20 9.22 -8.05
C LEU A 143 -18.13 8.22 -7.35
N TRP A 144 -19.39 8.12 -7.77
CA TRP A 144 -20.33 7.13 -7.21
C TRP A 144 -19.87 5.70 -7.43
N LEU A 145 -19.37 5.38 -8.63
CA LEU A 145 -18.80 4.06 -8.90
C LEU A 145 -17.58 3.77 -8.01
N ASN A 146 -16.76 4.79 -7.73
CA ASN A 146 -15.63 4.65 -6.81
C ASN A 146 -16.08 4.41 -5.37
N ILE A 147 -17.13 5.08 -4.90
CA ILE A 147 -17.71 4.83 -3.58
C ILE A 147 -18.23 3.39 -3.48
N ILE A 148 -18.94 2.90 -4.50
CA ILE A 148 -19.42 1.51 -4.56
C ILE A 148 -18.24 0.53 -4.52
N PHE A 149 -17.17 0.81 -5.28
CA PHE A 149 -15.95 0.02 -5.27
C PHE A 149 -15.29 -0.03 -3.88
N LEU A 150 -15.14 1.12 -3.21
CA LEU A 150 -14.57 1.20 -1.87
C LEU A 150 -15.44 0.50 -0.82
N LEU A 151 -16.77 0.66 -0.90
CA LEU A 151 -17.71 -0.07 -0.04
C LEU A 151 -17.51 -1.58 -0.19
N ALA A 152 -17.45 -2.08 -1.43
CA ALA A 152 -17.26 -3.49 -1.70
C ALA A 152 -15.91 -4.01 -1.17
N CYS A 153 -14.83 -3.24 -1.31
CA CYS A 153 -13.52 -3.57 -0.75
C CYS A 153 -13.55 -3.61 0.79
N SER A 154 -14.24 -2.66 1.43
CA SER A 154 -14.30 -2.54 2.90
C SER A 154 -15.00 -3.70 3.60
N VAL A 155 -15.85 -4.44 2.87
CA VAL A 155 -16.55 -5.63 3.38
C VAL A 155 -15.65 -6.88 3.36
N ILE A 156 -14.56 -6.88 2.58
CA ILE A 156 -13.69 -8.05 2.43
C ILE A 156 -13.12 -8.56 3.77
N PRO A 157 -12.56 -7.72 4.68
CA PRO A 157 -12.06 -8.19 5.96
C PRO A 157 -13.14 -8.91 6.79
N LEU A 158 -14.38 -8.40 6.77
CA LEU A 158 -15.51 -9.06 7.45
C LEU A 158 -15.76 -10.47 6.90
N CYS A 159 -15.75 -10.64 5.57
CA CYS A 159 -15.91 -11.96 4.96
C CYS A 159 -14.82 -12.95 5.41
N PHE A 160 -13.58 -12.49 5.58
CA PHE A 160 -12.47 -13.30 6.06
C PHE A 160 -12.58 -13.63 7.56
N THR A 161 -13.09 -12.71 8.38
CA THR A 161 -13.38 -12.99 9.80
C THR A 161 -14.52 -13.99 9.96
N LEU A 162 -15.59 -13.85 9.17
CA LEU A 162 -16.72 -14.81 9.19
C LEU A 162 -16.29 -16.20 8.72
N LEU A 163 -15.38 -16.28 7.74
CA LEU A 163 -14.73 -17.52 7.33
C LEU A 163 -14.06 -18.23 8.51
N HIS A 164 -13.37 -17.48 9.36
CA HIS A 164 -12.75 -18.06 10.55
C HIS A 164 -13.81 -18.61 11.53
N LEU A 165 -14.90 -17.88 11.77
CA LEU A 165 -15.91 -18.24 12.78
C LEU A 165 -16.79 -19.44 12.39
N ILE A 166 -17.18 -19.53 11.11
CA ILE A 166 -18.17 -20.52 10.66
C ILE A 166 -17.52 -21.89 10.39
N GLY A 167 -16.19 -21.95 10.22
CA GLY A 167 -15.43 -23.19 10.01
C GLY A 167 -15.72 -23.92 8.68
N ALA A 168 -16.79 -23.54 7.98
CA ALA A 168 -17.17 -24.05 6.67
C ALA A 168 -16.62 -23.14 5.57
N ILE A 169 -15.45 -23.47 5.03
CA ILE A 169 -14.82 -22.79 3.88
C ILE A 169 -15.75 -22.81 2.64
N SER A 170 -16.78 -23.65 2.66
CA SER A 170 -17.77 -23.79 1.60
C SER A 170 -18.76 -22.61 1.51
N SER A 171 -19.28 -22.13 2.63
CA SER A 171 -20.18 -20.96 2.66
C SER A 171 -19.46 -19.65 2.34
N VAL A 172 -18.13 -19.65 2.48
CA VAL A 172 -17.25 -18.49 2.33
C VAL A 172 -17.14 -18.03 0.90
N LEU A 173 -17.06 -18.98 -0.03
CA LEU A 173 -17.09 -18.69 -1.45
C LEU A 173 -18.36 -17.94 -1.85
N VAL A 174 -19.49 -18.30 -1.24
CA VAL A 174 -20.78 -17.66 -1.48
C VAL A 174 -20.81 -16.26 -0.86
N ILE A 175 -20.26 -16.09 0.35
CA ILE A 175 -20.20 -14.79 1.04
C ILE A 175 -19.27 -13.82 0.30
N LEU A 176 -18.12 -14.30 -0.22
CA LEU A 176 -17.17 -13.48 -0.98
C LEU A 176 -17.67 -13.13 -2.39
N PHE A 177 -18.61 -13.88 -2.94
CA PHE A 177 -19.13 -13.62 -4.30
C PHE A 177 -19.73 -12.21 -4.44
N VAL A 178 -20.55 -11.78 -3.48
CA VAL A 178 -21.25 -10.49 -3.56
C VAL A 178 -20.28 -9.29 -3.60
N PRO A 179 -19.35 -9.10 -2.63
CA PRO A 179 -18.43 -7.97 -2.67
C PRO A 179 -17.48 -8.04 -3.86
N THR A 180 -17.01 -9.23 -4.25
CA THR A 180 -16.13 -9.37 -5.43
C THR A 180 -16.84 -9.05 -6.74
N LEU A 181 -18.11 -9.44 -6.88
CA LEU A 181 -18.95 -9.06 -8.02
C LEU A 181 -19.16 -7.55 -8.06
N LEU A 182 -19.47 -6.92 -6.92
CA LEU A 182 -19.69 -5.48 -6.85
C LEU A 182 -18.43 -4.68 -7.22
N MET A 183 -17.25 -5.12 -6.75
CA MET A 183 -15.96 -4.56 -7.16
C MET A 183 -15.76 -4.67 -8.68
N ALA A 184 -15.99 -5.86 -9.25
CA ALA A 184 -15.78 -6.14 -10.66
C ALA A 184 -16.74 -5.32 -11.55
N LEU A 185 -18.02 -5.22 -11.15
CA LEU A 185 -19.02 -4.41 -11.84
C LEU A 185 -18.67 -2.91 -11.77
N ALA A 186 -18.30 -2.40 -10.59
CA ALA A 186 -17.91 -0.99 -10.44
C ALA A 186 -16.72 -0.63 -11.35
N GLN A 187 -15.65 -1.42 -11.31
CA GLN A 187 -14.46 -1.19 -12.16
C GLN A 187 -14.76 -1.36 -13.66
N SER A 188 -15.62 -2.31 -14.03
CA SER A 188 -16.05 -2.51 -15.42
C SER A 188 -16.88 -1.34 -15.93
N CYS A 189 -17.85 -0.89 -15.13
CA CYS A 189 -18.67 0.29 -15.42
C CYS A 189 -17.82 1.54 -15.53
N GLN A 190 -16.80 1.73 -14.68
CA GLN A 190 -15.87 2.85 -14.78
C GLN A 190 -15.15 2.88 -16.14
N ILE A 191 -14.61 1.74 -16.59
CA ILE A 191 -13.92 1.67 -17.89
C ILE A 191 -14.90 1.91 -19.05
N LEU A 192 -16.07 1.28 -19.02
CA LEU A 192 -17.07 1.40 -20.09
C LEU A 192 -17.59 2.83 -20.20
N TYR A 193 -17.91 3.44 -19.06
CA TYR A 193 -18.38 4.81 -19.00
C TYR A 193 -17.30 5.79 -19.44
N SER A 194 -16.07 5.68 -18.91
CA SER A 194 -14.96 6.59 -19.27
C SER A 194 -14.61 6.52 -20.76
N ASN A 195 -14.78 5.36 -21.39
CA ASN A 195 -14.61 5.22 -22.83
C ASN A 195 -15.81 5.75 -23.64
N TRP A 196 -17.02 5.69 -23.09
CA TRP A 196 -18.23 6.24 -23.71
C TRP A 196 -18.24 7.77 -23.65
N SER A 197 -18.02 8.36 -22.47
CA SER A 197 -18.00 9.82 -22.23
C SER A 197 -16.79 10.51 -22.86
N ARG A 198 -15.83 9.73 -23.39
CA ARG A 198 -14.62 10.18 -24.08
C ARG A 198 -14.84 11.24 -25.15
N HIS A 199 -15.94 11.15 -25.92
CA HIS A 199 -16.22 12.10 -27.00
C HIS A 199 -16.50 13.52 -26.49
N SER A 200 -16.82 13.66 -25.21
CA SER A 200 -17.11 14.94 -24.56
C SER A 200 -15.89 15.53 -23.84
N LEU A 201 -14.74 14.82 -23.79
CA LEU A 201 -13.55 15.36 -23.14
C LEU A 201 -12.86 16.43 -24.02
N PRO A 202 -12.41 17.55 -23.43
CA PRO A 202 -11.63 18.56 -24.12
C PRO A 202 -10.39 17.99 -24.84
N SER A 203 -10.09 18.52 -26.03
CA SER A 203 -9.00 18.06 -26.92
C SER A 203 -7.59 18.10 -26.32
N HIS A 204 -7.39 18.79 -25.19
CA HIS A 204 -6.11 18.86 -24.47
C HIS A 204 -5.86 17.65 -23.54
N ILE A 205 -6.86 16.81 -23.27
CA ILE A 205 -6.71 15.59 -22.46
C ILE A 205 -6.50 14.41 -23.41
N HIS A 206 -5.23 14.12 -23.72
CA HIS A 206 -4.84 12.98 -24.53
C HIS A 206 -5.05 11.66 -23.77
N SER A 207 -6.28 11.13 -23.79
CA SER A 207 -6.48 9.71 -23.45
C SER A 207 -5.92 8.84 -24.58
N GLU A 208 -5.08 7.84 -24.30
CA GLU A 208 -4.67 6.90 -25.34
C GLU A 208 -5.90 6.14 -25.88
N LEU A 209 -6.13 6.09 -27.20
CA LEU A 209 -7.21 5.27 -27.77
C LEU A 209 -6.91 3.79 -27.54
N PHE A 210 -7.70 3.14 -26.69
CA PHE A 210 -7.80 1.69 -26.60
C PHE A 210 -8.95 1.21 -27.49
N GLY A 211 -8.71 0.24 -28.36
CA GLY A 211 -9.76 -0.34 -29.20
C GLY A 211 -10.79 -1.11 -28.37
N ARG A 212 -12.03 -1.23 -28.88
CA ARG A 212 -13.14 -1.97 -28.24
C ARG A 212 -12.73 -3.37 -27.73
N THR A 213 -11.85 -4.05 -28.46
CA THR A 213 -11.34 -5.38 -28.09
C THR A 213 -10.51 -5.38 -26.81
N ILE A 214 -9.67 -4.36 -26.58
CA ILE A 214 -8.87 -4.26 -25.35
C ILE A 214 -9.78 -4.05 -24.16
N ILE A 215 -10.76 -3.15 -24.30
CA ILE A 215 -11.77 -2.89 -23.27
C ILE A 215 -12.53 -4.16 -22.92
N GLY A 216 -12.93 -4.94 -23.93
CA GLY A 216 -13.56 -6.25 -23.74
C GLY A 216 -12.69 -7.22 -22.93
N PHE A 217 -11.40 -7.37 -23.27
CA PHE A 217 -10.48 -8.19 -22.47
C PHE A 217 -10.33 -7.68 -21.03
N ARG A 218 -10.36 -6.36 -20.79
CA ARG A 218 -10.26 -5.80 -19.44
C ARG A 218 -11.50 -6.07 -18.60
N VAL A 219 -12.68 -5.79 -19.15
CA VAL A 219 -13.95 -6.12 -18.50
C VAL A 219 -14.03 -7.61 -18.20
N ALA A 220 -13.65 -8.46 -19.16
CA ALA A 220 -13.58 -9.91 -18.95
C ALA A 220 -12.59 -10.30 -17.84
N SER A 221 -11.43 -9.65 -17.76
CA SER A 221 -10.44 -9.91 -16.70
C SER A 221 -10.97 -9.59 -15.31
N TYR A 222 -11.75 -8.53 -15.17
CA TYR A 222 -12.29 -8.12 -13.87
C TYR A 222 -13.47 -8.99 -13.44
N LEU A 223 -14.31 -9.40 -14.39
CA LEU A 223 -15.44 -10.30 -14.15
C LEU A 223 -15.02 -11.76 -13.96
N PHE A 224 -13.79 -12.14 -14.32
CA PHE A 224 -13.35 -13.53 -14.22
C PHE A 224 -13.38 -14.07 -12.79
N ALA A 225 -12.90 -13.30 -11.81
CA ALA A 225 -12.86 -13.70 -10.41
C ALA A 225 -14.26 -14.06 -9.84
N PRO A 226 -15.29 -13.19 -9.91
CA PRO A 226 -16.62 -13.54 -9.43
C PRO A 226 -17.27 -14.67 -10.24
N LEU A 227 -17.00 -14.79 -11.54
CA LEU A 227 -17.52 -15.87 -12.39
C LEU A 227 -16.92 -17.22 -11.97
N LEU A 228 -15.65 -17.24 -11.57
CA LEU A 228 -15.00 -18.41 -11.01
C LEU A 228 -15.59 -18.76 -9.63
N LEU A 229 -15.85 -17.77 -8.78
CA LEU A 229 -16.54 -17.97 -7.49
C LEU A 229 -17.97 -18.51 -7.66
N LEU A 230 -18.65 -18.29 -8.80
CA LEU A 230 -19.96 -18.88 -9.07
C LEU A 230 -19.90 -20.42 -9.20
N MET A 231 -18.74 -20.98 -9.56
CA MET A 231 -18.53 -22.43 -9.58
C MET A 231 -18.32 -23.03 -8.18
N ALA A 232 -18.23 -22.20 -7.15
CA ALA A 232 -18.02 -22.65 -5.79
C ALA A 232 -19.03 -23.68 -5.28
N PRO A 233 -20.36 -23.52 -5.46
CA PRO A 233 -21.36 -24.49 -4.99
C PRO A 233 -21.11 -25.90 -5.53
N VAL A 234 -20.58 -26.01 -6.76
CA VAL A 234 -20.21 -27.29 -7.38
C VAL A 234 -19.04 -27.93 -6.64
N ILE A 235 -18.05 -27.15 -6.21
CA ILE A 235 -16.92 -27.63 -5.39
C ILE A 235 -17.42 -28.09 -4.02
N LEU A 236 -18.47 -27.46 -3.47
CA LEU A 236 -19.04 -27.84 -2.17
C LEU A 236 -19.74 -29.20 -2.23
N TYR A 237 -20.28 -29.55 -3.40
CA TYR A 237 -20.96 -30.81 -3.63
C TYR A 237 -20.00 -32.01 -3.69
N ILE A 238 -18.70 -31.76 -3.86
CA ILE A 238 -17.67 -32.81 -3.87
C ILE A 238 -17.43 -33.28 -2.43
N ASP A 239 -17.88 -34.49 -2.10
CA ASP A 239 -17.63 -35.10 -0.79
C ASP A 239 -16.25 -35.77 -0.76
N SER A 240 -15.23 -34.97 -0.45
CA SER A 240 -13.83 -35.40 -0.39
C SER A 240 -13.13 -34.78 0.82
N PRO A 241 -12.23 -35.49 1.51
CA PRO A 241 -11.41 -34.92 2.59
C PRO A 241 -10.54 -33.75 2.10
N TYR A 242 -10.28 -33.65 0.80
CA TYR A 242 -9.48 -32.58 0.20
C TYR A 242 -10.30 -31.33 -0.19
N ARG A 243 -11.62 -31.31 0.08
CA ARG A 243 -12.53 -30.21 -0.32
C ARG A 243 -12.04 -28.83 0.13
N VAL A 244 -11.55 -28.72 1.37
CA VAL A 244 -11.02 -27.49 1.96
C VAL A 244 -9.75 -27.01 1.26
N PHE A 245 -8.87 -27.95 0.93
CA PHE A 245 -7.62 -27.64 0.24
C PHE A 245 -7.89 -27.20 -1.20
N ILE A 246 -8.77 -27.93 -1.90
CA ILE A 246 -9.20 -27.61 -3.27
C ILE A 246 -9.91 -26.26 -3.32
N SER A 247 -10.81 -25.98 -2.37
CA SER A 247 -11.51 -24.68 -2.31
C SER A 247 -10.55 -23.52 -2.02
N SER A 248 -9.59 -23.68 -1.10
CA SER A 248 -8.58 -22.66 -0.82
C SER A 248 -7.69 -22.35 -2.05
N ILE A 249 -7.22 -23.39 -2.75
CA ILE A 249 -6.47 -23.23 -4.02
C ILE A 249 -7.35 -22.53 -5.05
N PHE A 250 -8.61 -22.92 -5.17
CA PHE A 250 -9.54 -22.35 -6.13
C PHE A 250 -9.81 -20.87 -5.86
N VAL A 251 -10.06 -20.49 -4.59
CA VAL A 251 -10.17 -19.09 -4.14
C VAL A 251 -8.91 -18.31 -4.45
N GLY A 252 -7.74 -18.83 -4.06
CA GLY A 252 -6.46 -18.17 -4.31
C GLY A 252 -6.23 -17.91 -5.80
N ASN A 253 -6.55 -18.88 -6.66
CA ASN A 253 -6.49 -18.71 -8.11
C ASN A 253 -7.51 -17.70 -8.63
N ALA A 254 -8.75 -17.73 -8.14
CA ALA A 254 -9.80 -16.78 -8.48
C ALA A 254 -9.37 -15.33 -8.23
N LEU A 255 -8.85 -15.10 -7.01
CA LEU A 255 -8.58 -13.77 -6.49
C LEU A 255 -7.24 -13.20 -7.00
N LEU A 256 -6.21 -14.04 -7.17
CA LEU A 256 -4.83 -13.57 -7.44
C LEU A 256 -4.40 -13.72 -8.90
N PHE A 257 -4.94 -14.70 -9.62
CA PHE A 257 -4.45 -15.07 -10.95
C PHE A 257 -5.46 -14.83 -12.07
N GLY A 258 -6.73 -14.51 -11.75
CA GLY A 258 -7.78 -14.24 -12.74
C GLY A 258 -7.35 -13.29 -13.85
N ASP A 259 -6.77 -12.17 -13.45
CA ASP A 259 -6.27 -11.12 -14.33
C ASP A 259 -5.15 -11.63 -15.25
N LYS A 260 -4.31 -12.54 -14.75
CA LYS A 260 -3.17 -13.09 -15.50
C LYS A 260 -3.64 -14.02 -16.61
N TYR A 261 -4.67 -14.84 -16.39
CA TYR A 261 -5.23 -15.70 -17.42
C TYR A 261 -5.75 -14.90 -18.61
N VAL A 262 -6.50 -13.83 -18.33
CA VAL A 262 -7.04 -12.97 -19.41
C VAL A 262 -5.93 -12.16 -20.09
N ASN A 263 -4.89 -11.75 -19.35
CA ASN A 263 -3.70 -11.10 -19.94
C ASN A 263 -2.91 -12.03 -20.89
N VAL A 264 -2.92 -13.34 -20.65
CA VAL A 264 -2.33 -14.33 -21.56
C VAL A 264 -3.12 -14.36 -22.88
N CYS A 265 -4.45 -14.41 -22.82
CA CYS A 265 -5.32 -14.34 -24.01
C CYS A 265 -5.12 -13.01 -24.78
N GLU A 266 -5.05 -11.88 -24.07
CA GLU A 266 -4.74 -10.58 -24.67
C GLU A 266 -3.35 -10.58 -25.33
N SER A 267 -2.37 -11.24 -24.72
CA SER A 267 -1.02 -11.38 -25.27
C SER A 267 -1.04 -12.17 -26.59
N PHE A 268 -1.72 -13.32 -26.63
CA PHE A 268 -1.90 -14.10 -27.85
C PHE A 268 -2.59 -13.30 -28.95
N TYR A 269 -3.68 -12.60 -28.63
CA TYR A 269 -4.38 -11.74 -29.58
C TYR A 269 -3.49 -10.61 -30.10
N SER A 270 -2.72 -9.97 -29.22
CA SER A 270 -1.78 -8.91 -29.59
C SER A 270 -0.65 -9.40 -30.51
N ASN A 271 -0.16 -10.64 -30.30
CA ASN A 271 0.84 -11.27 -31.14
C ASN A 271 0.26 -11.65 -32.51
N TYR A 272 -0.96 -12.19 -32.55
CA TYR A 272 -1.68 -12.44 -33.78
C TYR A 272 -1.88 -11.16 -34.60
N ARG A 273 -2.29 -10.06 -33.96
CA ARG A 273 -2.49 -8.76 -34.64
C ARG A 273 -1.17 -8.17 -35.15
N LYS A 274 -0.09 -8.29 -34.36
CA LYS A 274 1.27 -7.91 -34.80
C LYS A 274 1.68 -8.68 -36.05
N PHE A 275 1.48 -10.00 -36.07
CA PHE A 275 1.87 -10.82 -37.20
C PHE A 275 1.01 -10.54 -38.44
N ARG A 276 -0.31 -10.43 -38.26
CA ARG A 276 -1.25 -10.28 -39.37
C ARG A 276 -1.36 -8.86 -39.92
N TYR A 277 -1.25 -7.84 -39.08
CA TYR A 277 -1.47 -6.43 -39.46
C TYR A 277 -0.25 -5.52 -39.27
N ARG A 278 0.89 -6.07 -38.82
CA ARG A 278 2.12 -5.29 -38.51
C ARG A 278 1.86 -4.09 -37.58
N ASP A 279 0.89 -4.21 -36.68
CA ASP A 279 0.50 -3.14 -35.76
C ASP A 279 1.37 -3.15 -34.49
N TYR A 280 2.56 -2.55 -34.59
CA TYR A 280 3.49 -2.41 -33.47
C TYR A 280 2.99 -1.43 -32.40
N THR A 281 2.16 -0.46 -32.80
CA THR A 281 1.60 0.56 -31.90
C THR A 281 0.69 -0.08 -30.84
N TYR A 282 -0.09 -1.09 -31.24
CA TYR A 282 -0.95 -1.85 -30.35
C TYR A 282 -0.18 -2.53 -29.22
N GLN A 283 0.97 -3.17 -29.51
CA GLN A 283 1.79 -3.82 -28.48
C GLN A 283 2.45 -2.81 -27.52
N LEU A 284 2.90 -1.68 -28.04
CA LEU A 284 3.53 -0.64 -27.22
C LEU A 284 2.54 -0.05 -26.21
N LYS A 285 1.30 0.23 -26.62
CA LYS A 285 0.24 0.71 -25.72
C LYS A 285 -0.06 -0.29 -24.60
N ILE A 286 -0.21 -1.59 -24.93
CA ILE A 286 -0.44 -2.63 -23.93
C ILE A 286 0.74 -2.74 -22.96
N ARG A 287 1.98 -2.62 -23.45
CA ARG A 287 3.18 -2.65 -22.60
C ARG A 287 3.25 -1.45 -21.67
N LYS A 288 3.03 -0.24 -22.17
CA LYS A 288 2.97 0.98 -21.37
C LYS A 288 1.90 0.87 -20.28
N PHE A 289 0.70 0.45 -20.65
CA PHE A 289 -0.39 0.25 -19.69
C PHE A 289 -0.05 -0.79 -18.62
N ARG A 290 0.45 -1.97 -19.02
CA ARG A 290 0.84 -3.01 -18.05
C ARG A 290 1.95 -2.53 -17.12
N ALA A 291 2.81 -1.62 -17.59
CA ALA A 291 3.91 -1.02 -16.84
C ALA A 291 3.51 0.26 -16.09
N ALA A 292 2.26 0.73 -16.22
CA ALA A 292 1.79 1.93 -15.55
C ALA A 292 1.81 1.70 -14.04
N VAL A 293 2.74 2.39 -13.37
CA VAL A 293 2.85 2.44 -11.92
C VAL A 293 3.17 3.88 -11.56
N THR A 294 2.25 4.55 -10.90
CA THR A 294 2.43 5.94 -10.48
C THR A 294 3.14 5.96 -9.12
N LYS A 295 4.32 6.59 -9.06
CA LYS A 295 5.12 6.70 -7.83
C LYS A 295 4.30 7.21 -6.64
N SER A 296 3.59 8.34 -6.81
CA SER A 296 2.80 8.96 -5.74
C SER A 296 1.76 8.02 -5.16
N ARG A 297 1.08 7.23 -6.01
CA ARG A 297 0.09 6.23 -5.58
C ARG A 297 0.72 5.15 -4.71
N VAL A 298 1.93 4.70 -5.06
CA VAL A 298 2.66 3.71 -4.24
C VAL A 298 3.08 4.31 -2.90
N GLU A 299 3.53 5.57 -2.88
CA GLU A 299 3.87 6.31 -1.67
C GLU A 299 2.66 6.44 -0.73
N PHE A 300 1.54 6.97 -1.22
CA PHE A 300 0.32 7.14 -0.42
C PHE A 300 -0.22 5.82 0.13
N PHE A 301 -0.22 4.75 -0.68
CA PHE A 301 -0.63 3.42 -0.21
C PHE A 301 0.32 2.88 0.87
N THR A 302 1.63 3.05 0.69
CA THR A 302 2.65 2.62 1.64
C THR A 302 2.58 3.38 2.96
N ASP A 303 2.45 4.71 2.90
CA ASP A 303 2.28 5.56 4.07
C ASP A 303 1.01 5.17 4.85
N GLY A 304 -0.07 4.86 4.15
CA GLY A 304 -1.29 4.32 4.74
C GLY A 304 -1.06 3.02 5.52
N ILE A 305 -0.29 2.08 4.99
CA ILE A 305 0.02 0.82 5.68
C ILE A 305 0.83 1.09 6.95
N PHE A 306 1.90 1.88 6.87
CA PHE A 306 2.73 2.21 8.04
C PHE A 306 1.92 2.91 9.13
N ALA A 307 1.06 3.86 8.76
CA ALA A 307 0.19 4.56 9.70
C ALA A 307 -0.75 3.58 10.41
N ILE A 308 -1.40 2.68 9.67
CA ILE A 308 -2.35 1.74 10.27
C ILE A 308 -1.65 0.69 11.14
N VAL A 309 -0.50 0.17 10.71
CA VAL A 309 0.31 -0.73 11.54
C VAL A 309 0.68 -0.07 12.87
N ALA A 310 1.14 1.19 12.85
CA ALA A 310 1.43 1.93 14.08
C ALA A 310 0.20 2.10 14.98
N THR A 311 -0.99 2.35 14.40
CA THR A 311 -2.23 2.46 15.17
C THR A 311 -2.71 1.14 15.76
N ILE A 312 -2.54 0.01 15.05
CA ILE A 312 -2.94 -1.31 15.56
C ILE A 312 -2.12 -1.66 16.80
N ILE A 313 -0.82 -1.33 16.84
CA ILE A 313 0.04 -1.64 17.99
C ILE A 313 -0.47 -0.93 19.27
N ILE A 314 -0.83 0.36 19.19
CA ILE A 314 -1.36 1.08 20.36
C ILE A 314 -2.76 0.58 20.75
N LEU A 315 -3.60 0.21 19.78
CA LEU A 315 -4.90 -0.40 20.05
C LEU A 315 -4.73 -1.74 20.78
N ASP A 316 -3.81 -2.61 20.31
CA ASP A 316 -3.51 -3.89 20.94
C ASP A 316 -3.01 -3.71 22.38
N THR A 317 -2.09 -2.77 22.59
CA THR A 317 -1.56 -2.40 23.91
C THR A 317 -2.68 -1.95 24.85
N THR A 318 -3.59 -1.10 24.36
CA THR A 318 -4.73 -0.62 25.14
C THR A 318 -5.65 -1.77 25.53
N THR A 319 -6.00 -2.65 24.59
CA THR A 319 -6.84 -3.83 24.87
C THR A 319 -6.21 -4.77 25.90
N GLU A 320 -4.90 -4.96 25.87
CA GLU A 320 -4.21 -5.82 26.82
C GLU A 320 -4.22 -5.23 28.24
N ILE A 321 -3.96 -3.93 28.37
CA ILE A 321 -4.00 -3.24 29.68
C ILE A 321 -5.42 -3.29 30.24
N THR A 322 -6.45 -3.01 29.43
CA THR A 322 -7.85 -3.09 29.86
C THR A 322 -8.22 -4.49 30.34
N ASN A 323 -7.86 -5.54 29.58
CA ASN A 323 -8.14 -6.92 29.98
C ASN A 323 -7.46 -7.31 31.30
N LYS A 324 -6.27 -6.77 31.61
CA LYS A 324 -5.61 -7.00 32.91
C LYS A 324 -6.35 -6.33 34.07
N VAL A 325 -6.95 -5.16 33.83
CA VAL A 325 -7.77 -4.45 34.83
C VAL A 325 -9.05 -5.22 35.11
N ASP A 326 -9.77 -5.66 34.07
CA ASP A 326 -11.05 -6.38 34.21
C ASP A 326 -10.87 -7.74 34.93
N LEU A 327 -9.74 -8.44 34.70
CA LEU A 327 -9.42 -9.70 35.39
C LEU A 327 -9.10 -9.49 36.88
N ASN A 328 -8.73 -8.27 37.26
CA ASN A 328 -8.29 -7.89 38.60
C ASN A 328 -9.36 -7.08 39.35
N ASP A 329 -10.65 -7.19 39.00
CA ASP A 329 -11.77 -6.54 39.71
C ASP A 329 -11.80 -6.85 41.23
N ASP A 330 -11.15 -7.92 41.69
CA ASP A 330 -10.92 -8.19 43.12
C ASP A 330 -10.02 -7.12 43.80
N TYR A 331 -9.07 -6.52 43.07
CA TYR A 331 -8.19 -5.45 43.58
C TYR A 331 -8.90 -4.09 43.70
N LEU A 332 -9.92 -3.83 42.87
CA LEU A 332 -10.73 -2.60 42.93
C LEU A 332 -11.60 -2.54 44.20
N SER A 333 -11.86 -3.67 44.84
CA SER A 333 -12.63 -3.75 46.08
C SER A 333 -11.82 -3.53 47.36
N LEU A 334 -10.48 -3.55 47.29
CA LEU A 334 -9.60 -3.61 48.47
C LEU A 334 -8.77 -2.35 48.77
N ALA A 335 -8.81 -1.31 47.93
CA ALA A 335 -7.99 -0.10 48.12
C ALA A 335 -8.86 1.18 48.14
N GLU A 336 -8.87 1.87 49.28
CA GLU A 336 -9.64 3.10 49.55
C GLU A 336 -9.23 4.33 48.70
N ASP A 337 -8.14 4.27 47.93
CA ASP A 337 -7.61 5.41 47.17
C ASP A 337 -7.45 5.13 45.66
N MET A 338 -8.24 5.82 44.83
CA MET A 338 -8.17 5.78 43.36
C MET A 338 -6.78 6.11 42.78
N ASN A 339 -5.98 6.94 43.47
CA ASN A 339 -4.64 7.34 43.00
C ASN A 339 -3.59 6.23 43.16
N VAL A 340 -3.71 5.37 44.18
CA VAL A 340 -2.79 4.24 44.41
C VAL A 340 -3.02 3.15 43.35
N ASN A 341 -4.30 2.94 42.97
CA ASN A 341 -4.69 1.96 41.95
C ASN A 341 -4.15 2.31 40.56
N ALA A 342 -4.17 3.59 40.15
CA ALA A 342 -3.65 4.00 38.85
C ALA A 342 -2.13 3.78 38.72
N TYR A 343 -1.36 4.10 39.76
CA TYR A 343 0.09 3.87 39.75
C TYR A 343 0.44 2.37 39.71
N ALA A 344 -0.28 1.54 40.46
CA ALA A 344 -0.08 0.10 40.48
C ALA A 344 -0.30 -0.54 39.10
N ILE A 345 -1.39 -0.17 38.41
CA ILE A 345 -1.72 -0.67 37.06
C ILE A 345 -0.64 -0.26 36.04
N LEU A 346 -0.16 0.98 36.11
CA LEU A 346 0.91 1.47 35.22
C LEU A 346 2.24 0.77 35.49
N TYR A 347 2.56 0.54 36.77
CA TYR A 347 3.79 -0.15 37.16
C TYR A 347 3.78 -1.63 36.74
N GLU A 348 2.63 -2.30 36.85
CA GLU A 348 2.44 -3.68 36.38
C GLU A 348 2.50 -3.77 34.85
N SER A 349 1.93 -2.78 34.16
CA SER A 349 1.88 -2.72 32.69
C SER A 349 3.14 -2.16 32.04
N ARG A 350 4.19 -1.84 32.79
CA ARG A 350 5.41 -1.18 32.30
C ARG A 350 6.06 -1.90 31.11
N PHE A 351 6.09 -3.24 31.12
CA PHE A 351 6.71 -4.03 30.05
C PHE A 351 5.86 -4.00 28.77
N THR A 352 4.53 -4.02 28.89
CA THR A 352 3.60 -3.86 27.77
C THR A 352 3.77 -2.47 27.13
N ILE A 353 3.90 -1.41 27.94
CA ILE A 353 4.14 -0.04 27.46
C ILE A 353 5.52 0.10 26.78
N LEU A 354 6.58 -0.46 27.37
CA LEU A 354 7.92 -0.45 26.78
C LEU A 354 7.97 -1.21 25.44
N SER A 355 7.29 -2.36 25.36
CA SER A 355 7.15 -3.13 24.12
C SER A 355 6.41 -2.33 23.03
N TYR A 356 5.36 -1.60 23.40
CA TYR A 356 4.68 -0.67 22.52
C TYR A 356 5.63 0.40 21.97
N VAL A 357 6.33 1.13 22.83
CA VAL A 357 7.25 2.21 22.42
C VAL A 357 8.32 1.66 21.47
N ASN A 358 8.89 0.49 21.78
CA ASN A 358 9.87 -0.17 20.92
C ASN A 358 9.27 -0.50 19.55
N SER A 359 8.10 -1.12 19.51
CA SER A 359 7.43 -1.54 18.27
C SER A 359 7.04 -0.32 17.41
N PHE A 360 6.55 0.74 18.03
CA PHE A 360 6.23 2.00 17.35
C PHE A 360 7.46 2.64 16.71
N LEU A 361 8.57 2.75 17.47
CA LEU A 361 9.83 3.29 16.94
C LEU A 361 10.37 2.45 15.78
N ILE A 362 10.29 1.12 15.87
CA ILE A 362 10.70 0.21 14.78
C ILE A 362 9.90 0.49 13.50
N VAL A 363 8.56 0.60 13.60
CA VAL A 363 7.69 0.88 12.45
C VAL A 363 8.04 2.25 11.85
N CYS A 364 8.21 3.29 12.67
CA CYS A 364 8.60 4.62 12.21
C CYS A 364 9.99 4.66 11.56
N LEU A 365 10.95 3.87 12.04
CA LEU A 365 12.28 3.76 11.41
C LEU A 365 12.19 3.08 10.04
N PHE A 366 11.41 2.00 9.91
CA PHE A 366 11.18 1.37 8.60
C PHE A 366 10.45 2.29 7.63
N TRP A 367 9.50 3.09 8.12
CA TRP A 367 8.84 4.12 7.34
C TRP A 367 9.85 5.19 6.89
N PHE A 368 10.71 5.67 7.79
CA PHE A 368 11.73 6.68 7.48
C PHE A 368 12.71 6.20 6.41
N VAL A 369 13.20 4.95 6.51
CA VAL A 369 14.07 4.35 5.49
C VAL A 369 13.33 4.23 4.16
N ASN A 370 12.08 3.74 4.17
CA ASN A 370 11.27 3.65 2.97
C ASN A 370 11.05 5.02 2.32
N HIS A 371 10.63 6.03 3.09
CA HIS A 371 10.45 7.41 2.62
C HIS A 371 11.73 7.96 1.99
N SER A 372 12.89 7.70 2.62
CA SER A 372 14.19 8.09 2.09
C SER A 372 14.50 7.41 0.75
N ILE A 373 14.24 6.11 0.62
CA ILE A 373 14.42 5.39 -0.66
C ILE A 373 13.51 6.00 -1.73
N PHE A 374 12.24 6.23 -1.42
CA PHE A 374 11.26 6.78 -2.35
C PHE A 374 11.60 8.20 -2.82
N HIS A 375 12.27 9.02 -2.01
CA HIS A 375 12.80 10.31 -2.47
C HIS A 375 13.70 10.14 -3.70
N TYR A 376 14.59 9.13 -3.70
CA TYR A 376 15.53 8.90 -4.81
C TYR A 376 14.91 8.17 -6.01
N ILE A 377 13.70 7.60 -5.88
CA ILE A 377 13.01 6.96 -7.01
C ILE A 377 12.45 8.03 -7.93
N HIS A 378 12.97 8.18 -9.14
CA HIS A 378 12.34 9.01 -10.17
C HIS A 378 11.25 8.28 -10.96
N HIS A 379 11.51 7.01 -11.31
CA HIS A 379 10.58 6.17 -12.05
C HIS A 379 10.32 4.85 -11.34
N MET A 380 9.05 4.57 -11.04
CA MET A 380 8.66 3.33 -10.38
C MET A 380 8.57 2.19 -11.39
N THR A 381 9.43 1.18 -11.25
CA THR A 381 9.33 -0.03 -12.07
C THR A 381 8.37 -1.05 -11.44
N ARG A 382 7.87 -2.00 -12.24
CA ARG A 382 7.00 -3.09 -11.74
C ARG A 382 7.70 -3.98 -10.72
N LEU A 383 8.98 -4.28 -10.94
CA LEU A 383 9.76 -5.12 -10.01
C LEU A 383 9.88 -4.43 -8.65
N MET A 384 10.19 -3.12 -8.66
CA MET A 384 10.22 -2.30 -7.44
C MET A 384 8.86 -2.30 -6.74
N ASN A 385 7.76 -2.17 -7.48
CA ASN A 385 6.42 -2.18 -6.86
C ASN A 385 6.09 -3.53 -6.22
N VAL A 386 6.45 -4.63 -6.88
CA VAL A 386 6.28 -5.99 -6.34
C VAL A 386 7.10 -6.17 -5.06
N LEU A 387 8.37 -5.79 -5.07
CA LEU A 387 9.23 -5.86 -3.88
C LEU A 387 8.71 -4.98 -2.74
N ASN A 388 8.26 -3.76 -3.05
CA ASN A 388 7.63 -2.89 -2.05
C ASN A 388 6.38 -3.56 -1.47
N THR A 389 5.50 -4.11 -2.31
CA THR A 389 4.30 -4.82 -1.87
C THR A 389 4.63 -5.99 -0.94
N PHE A 390 5.66 -6.77 -1.26
CA PHE A 390 6.12 -7.85 -0.38
C PHE A 390 6.67 -7.31 0.94
N ALA A 391 7.45 -6.22 0.92
CA ALA A 391 7.90 -5.57 2.16
C ALA A 391 6.71 -5.12 3.02
N GLN A 392 5.68 -4.53 2.41
CA GLN A 392 4.47 -4.10 3.11
C GLN A 392 3.70 -5.26 3.75
N LEU A 393 3.66 -6.44 3.11
CA LEU A 393 3.05 -7.63 3.71
C LEU A 393 3.71 -7.99 5.06
N PHE A 394 5.04 -7.95 5.14
CA PHE A 394 5.78 -8.24 6.38
C PHE A 394 5.67 -7.10 7.41
N VAL A 395 5.56 -5.85 6.96
CA VAL A 395 5.22 -4.71 7.83
C VAL A 395 3.86 -4.93 8.50
N CYS A 396 2.85 -5.42 7.77
CA CYS A 396 1.55 -5.77 8.33
C CYS A 396 1.59 -6.87 9.41
N ILE A 397 2.64 -7.71 9.44
CA ILE A 397 2.79 -8.80 10.42
C ILE A 397 3.38 -8.28 11.76
N ILE A 398 3.99 -7.08 11.79
CA ILE A 398 4.61 -6.53 13.00
C ILE A 398 3.67 -6.52 14.23
N PRO A 399 2.40 -6.07 14.15
CA PRO A 399 1.51 -6.05 15.31
C PRO A 399 1.24 -7.45 15.88
N PHE A 400 1.11 -8.45 15.00
CA PHE A 400 0.97 -9.85 15.42
C PHE A 400 2.21 -10.32 16.20
N CYS A 401 3.42 -10.07 15.68
CA CYS A 401 4.66 -10.41 16.37
C CYS A 401 4.78 -9.71 17.73
N ALA A 402 4.42 -8.43 17.81
CA ALA A 402 4.44 -7.67 19.06
C ALA A 402 3.44 -8.24 20.08
N ASN A 403 2.23 -8.60 19.64
CA ASN A 403 1.20 -9.17 20.49
C ASN A 403 1.62 -10.52 21.10
N ILE A 404 2.17 -11.44 20.30
CA ILE A 404 2.66 -12.72 20.82
C ILE A 404 3.89 -12.53 21.73
N MET A 405 4.74 -11.53 21.47
CA MET A 405 5.90 -11.23 22.32
C MET A 405 5.45 -10.85 23.73
N VAL A 406 4.48 -9.95 23.85
CA VAL A 406 3.98 -9.56 25.18
C VAL A 406 3.18 -10.70 25.83
N GLY A 407 2.35 -11.41 25.06
CA GLY A 407 1.50 -12.48 25.59
C GLY A 407 2.27 -13.68 26.15
N TYR A 408 3.41 -14.06 25.55
CA TYR A 408 4.26 -15.15 26.04
C TYR A 408 5.39 -14.69 26.97
N ALA A 409 5.69 -13.39 27.08
CA ALA A 409 6.78 -12.88 27.93
C ALA A 409 6.63 -13.27 29.42
N ASN A 410 5.40 -13.40 29.91
CA ASN A 410 5.14 -13.71 31.32
C ASN A 410 5.21 -15.22 31.65
N LYS A 411 5.33 -16.10 30.64
CA LYS A 411 5.51 -17.54 30.84
C LYS A 411 7.00 -17.85 31.01
N VAL A 412 7.50 -17.58 32.22
CA VAL A 412 8.90 -17.86 32.58
C VAL A 412 9.11 -19.37 32.70
N GLY A 413 9.96 -19.96 31.84
CA GLY A 413 10.45 -21.34 31.98
C GLY A 413 10.39 -22.25 30.74
N ASP A 414 9.95 -21.76 29.59
CA ASP A 414 9.72 -22.57 28.38
C ASP A 414 10.45 -21.99 27.15
N ASP A 415 10.90 -22.85 26.22
CA ASP A 415 11.63 -22.46 24.99
C ASP A 415 10.81 -21.49 24.09
N SER A 416 9.54 -21.30 24.41
CA SER A 416 8.60 -20.38 23.77
C SER A 416 9.10 -18.95 23.60
N LEU A 417 9.80 -18.36 24.58
CA LEU A 417 10.27 -16.98 24.48
C LEU A 417 11.32 -16.82 23.36
N THR A 418 12.23 -17.79 23.25
CA THR A 418 13.25 -17.83 22.19
C THR A 418 12.61 -17.93 20.81
N VAL A 419 11.57 -18.77 20.68
CA VAL A 419 10.82 -18.92 19.42
C VAL A 419 10.12 -17.61 19.05
N VAL A 420 9.47 -16.94 20.00
CA VAL A 420 8.77 -15.67 19.74
C VAL A 420 9.75 -14.58 19.29
N ILE A 421 10.87 -14.43 20.00
CA ILE A 421 11.91 -13.45 19.65
C ILE A 421 12.47 -13.75 18.25
N THR A 422 12.76 -15.02 17.97
CA THR A 422 13.28 -15.45 16.66
C THR A 422 12.29 -15.13 15.53
N LEU A 423 10.99 -15.38 15.73
CA LEU A 423 9.95 -15.05 14.77
C LEU A 423 9.86 -13.54 14.53
N TYR A 424 9.85 -12.75 15.60
CA TYR A 424 9.79 -11.29 15.46
C TYR A 424 11.03 -10.76 14.74
N CYS A 425 12.21 -11.20 15.16
CA CYS A 425 13.46 -10.80 14.54
C CYS A 425 13.52 -11.20 13.06
N THR A 426 13.14 -12.43 12.72
CA THR A 426 13.08 -12.91 11.33
C THR A 426 12.16 -12.03 10.48
N ASN A 427 11.00 -11.63 11.01
CA ASN A 427 10.10 -10.71 10.30
C ASN A 427 10.80 -9.37 10.00
N LEU A 428 11.44 -8.75 11.00
CA LEU A 428 12.16 -7.48 10.83
C LEU A 428 13.32 -7.59 9.82
N PHE A 429 14.05 -8.71 9.84
CA PHE A 429 15.12 -8.98 8.88
C PHE A 429 14.59 -9.04 7.45
N ILE A 430 13.47 -9.73 7.23
CA ILE A 430 12.87 -9.82 5.89
C ILE A 430 12.47 -8.43 5.39
N ILE A 431 11.86 -7.58 6.24
CA ILE A 431 11.52 -6.20 5.87
C ILE A 431 12.77 -5.41 5.46
N GLY A 432 13.81 -5.44 6.30
CA GLY A 432 15.08 -4.77 6.02
C GLY A 432 15.74 -5.25 4.73
N MET A 433 15.80 -6.58 4.53
CA MET A 433 16.35 -7.18 3.32
C MET A 433 15.59 -6.74 2.06
N MET A 434 14.25 -6.70 2.10
CA MET A 434 13.46 -6.25 0.95
C MET A 434 13.68 -4.77 0.62
N GLN A 435 13.81 -3.91 1.64
CA GLN A 435 14.14 -2.49 1.43
C GLN A 435 15.56 -2.30 0.89
N ILE A 436 16.53 -3.12 1.31
CA ILE A 436 17.89 -3.13 0.75
C ILE A 436 17.85 -3.53 -0.72
N ILE A 437 17.13 -4.60 -1.07
CA ILE A 437 17.00 -5.03 -2.47
C ILE A 437 16.36 -3.92 -3.31
N LEU A 438 15.32 -3.26 -2.79
CA LEU A 438 14.70 -2.11 -3.44
C LEU A 438 15.71 -0.98 -3.68
N TRP A 439 16.50 -0.62 -2.67
CA TRP A 439 17.57 0.37 -2.78
C TRP A 439 18.62 -0.01 -3.83
N MET A 440 19.04 -1.27 -3.85
CA MET A 440 20.00 -1.77 -4.84
C MET A 440 19.45 -1.60 -6.26
N LEU A 441 18.17 -1.90 -6.49
CA LEU A 441 17.54 -1.69 -7.80
C LEU A 441 17.52 -0.21 -8.21
N VAL A 442 17.26 0.71 -7.29
CA VAL A 442 17.33 2.15 -7.56
C VAL A 442 18.75 2.53 -8.00
N ARG A 443 19.76 2.09 -7.23
CA ARG A 443 21.18 2.36 -7.54
C ARG A 443 21.61 1.83 -8.90
N PHE A 444 21.18 0.62 -9.28
CA PHE A 444 21.54 0.04 -10.58
C PHE A 444 20.77 0.67 -11.74
N GLY A 445 19.53 1.11 -11.50
CA GLY A 445 18.69 1.79 -12.50
C GLY A 445 19.16 3.21 -12.83
N ASP A 446 19.62 3.97 -11.82
CA ASP A 446 19.96 5.40 -11.95
C ASP A 446 21.45 5.68 -12.20
N ARG A 447 22.24 4.70 -12.65
CA ARG A 447 23.66 4.91 -13.04
C ARG A 447 23.88 5.94 -14.15
N VAL A 448 22.81 6.44 -14.79
CA VAL A 448 22.89 7.32 -15.95
C VAL A 448 22.74 8.82 -15.60
N HIS A 449 22.18 9.21 -14.44
CA HIS A 449 21.80 10.63 -14.25
C HIS A 449 22.27 11.43 -13.04
N THR A 450 22.74 10.87 -11.91
CA THR A 450 23.16 11.74 -10.78
C THR A 450 24.19 11.09 -9.86
N GLN A 451 25.48 11.29 -10.12
CA GLN A 451 26.58 10.80 -9.26
C GLN A 451 26.65 11.55 -7.91
N GLY A 452 26.34 12.84 -7.83
CA GLY A 452 26.50 13.64 -6.59
C GLY A 452 25.44 13.43 -5.50
N LEU A 453 24.21 13.07 -5.86
CA LEU A 453 23.14 12.74 -4.89
C LEU A 453 23.29 11.32 -4.32
N GLN A 454 23.98 10.44 -5.06
CA GLN A 454 24.19 9.04 -4.67
C GLN A 454 25.15 8.89 -3.48
N ASP A 455 26.15 9.78 -3.35
CA ASP A 455 27.13 9.70 -2.25
C ASP A 455 26.52 10.06 -0.88
N VAL A 456 25.62 11.05 -0.84
CA VAL A 456 24.89 11.43 0.40
C VAL A 456 23.90 10.33 0.78
N ALA A 457 23.20 9.75 -0.20
CA ALA A 457 22.28 8.64 0.01
C ALA A 457 23.01 7.37 0.49
N ASP A 458 24.15 7.05 -0.11
CA ASP A 458 25.01 5.92 0.29
C ASP A 458 25.55 6.10 1.71
N PHE A 459 25.85 7.34 2.14
CA PHE A 459 26.24 7.64 3.52
C PHE A 459 25.09 7.47 4.51
N GLN A 460 23.89 7.96 4.18
CA GLN A 460 22.70 7.78 5.02
C GLN A 460 22.34 6.30 5.13
N MET A 461 22.27 5.58 4.02
CA MET A 461 21.95 4.14 4.01
C MET A 461 23.02 3.34 4.75
N ARG A 462 24.32 3.61 4.56
CA ARG A 462 25.39 2.99 5.38
C ARG A 462 25.37 3.37 6.85
N LYS A 463 24.60 4.38 7.28
CA LYS A 463 24.44 4.74 8.69
C LYS A 463 23.23 4.09 9.35
N TYR A 464 22.16 3.84 8.58
CA TYR A 464 20.90 3.27 9.11
C TYR A 464 20.72 1.78 8.84
N ILE A 465 21.36 1.24 7.80
CA ILE A 465 21.29 -0.17 7.39
C ILE A 465 22.48 -1.06 7.86
N PRO A 466 23.64 -0.56 8.35
CA PRO A 466 24.83 -1.38 8.53
C PRO A 466 24.77 -2.27 9.79
N HIS A 467 23.64 -2.88 10.12
CA HIS A 467 23.55 -3.80 11.26
C HIS A 467 22.83 -5.12 10.96
N CYS A 468 22.44 -5.38 9.70
CA CYS A 468 21.95 -6.71 9.30
C CYS A 468 22.96 -7.84 9.59
N ASP A 469 24.27 -7.57 9.53
CA ASP A 469 25.31 -8.56 9.84
C ASP A 469 25.38 -8.90 11.34
N GLY A 470 25.22 -7.90 12.22
CA GLY A 470 25.10 -8.14 13.67
C GLY A 470 23.81 -8.88 14.04
N PHE A 471 22.74 -8.61 13.30
CA PHE A 471 21.43 -9.26 13.47
C PHE A 471 21.44 -10.72 13.02
N ALA A 472 21.98 -11.00 11.83
CA ALA A 472 22.16 -12.35 11.33
C ALA A 472 23.07 -13.16 12.27
N ASN A 473 24.18 -12.58 12.75
CA ASN A 473 25.02 -13.24 13.73
C ASN A 473 24.29 -13.53 15.05
N SER A 474 23.39 -12.66 15.52
CA SER A 474 22.59 -12.92 16.73
C SER A 474 21.50 -14.01 16.55
N ILE A 475 20.98 -14.19 15.34
CA ILE A 475 19.99 -15.23 15.02
C ILE A 475 20.67 -16.60 14.88
N PHE A 476 21.89 -16.63 14.33
CA PHE A 476 22.58 -17.89 14.03
C PHE A 476 23.57 -18.34 15.13
N SER A 477 23.88 -17.51 16.13
CA SER A 477 24.68 -17.92 17.28
C SER A 477 23.80 -18.50 18.39
N ASN A 478 23.78 -19.83 18.53
CA ASN A 478 23.16 -20.60 19.62
C ASN A 478 23.83 -20.39 21.00
N HIS A 479 24.46 -19.25 21.26
CA HIS A 479 25.16 -19.01 22.51
C HIS A 479 24.36 -18.10 23.45
N THR A 480 24.25 -18.57 24.68
CA THR A 480 23.67 -17.94 25.86
C THR A 480 23.87 -16.43 25.89
N PHE A 481 22.81 -15.75 26.33
CA PHE A 481 22.54 -14.31 26.43
C PHE A 481 23.62 -13.40 27.07
N SER A 482 24.83 -13.90 27.40
CA SER A 482 25.91 -13.16 28.06
C SER A 482 26.80 -12.33 27.11
N ASP A 483 26.81 -12.63 25.80
CA ASP A 483 27.67 -11.90 24.84
C ASP A 483 26.97 -10.74 24.10
N PHE A 484 25.69 -10.49 24.41
CA PHE A 484 24.91 -9.38 23.84
C PHE A 484 25.43 -7.97 24.22
N ASP A 485 26.39 -7.88 25.14
CA ASP A 485 26.97 -6.60 25.58
C ASP A 485 28.07 -6.07 24.64
N ARG A 486 28.49 -6.84 23.62
CA ARG A 486 29.54 -6.39 22.66
C ARG A 486 29.02 -5.80 21.35
N ILE A 487 27.71 -5.82 21.08
CA ILE A 487 27.12 -5.30 19.84
C ILE A 487 26.56 -3.89 20.06
N HIS A 488 27.44 -2.89 20.08
CA HIS A 488 27.11 -1.50 20.48
C HIS A 488 26.26 -0.67 19.49
N THR A 489 25.61 -1.25 18.49
CA THR A 489 25.09 -0.44 17.36
C THR A 489 23.68 -0.76 16.89
N PHE A 490 22.84 -1.39 17.71
CA PHE A 490 21.40 -1.46 17.42
C PHE A 490 20.61 -0.40 18.20
N PRO A 491 19.62 0.29 17.60
CA PRO A 491 18.64 1.08 18.34
C PRO A 491 17.91 0.27 19.44
N MET A 492 17.78 -1.05 19.25
CA MET A 492 17.26 -2.01 20.24
C MET A 492 18.10 -2.08 21.54
N LEU A 493 19.42 -1.84 21.49
CA LEU A 493 20.29 -1.87 22.68
C LEU A 493 20.41 -0.52 23.39
N CYS A 494 20.14 0.59 22.72
CA CYS A 494 19.95 1.87 23.40
C CYS A 494 18.75 1.80 24.36
N LEU A 495 17.74 0.98 24.04
CA LEU A 495 16.65 0.66 24.96
C LEU A 495 17.10 -0.31 26.08
N LYS A 496 17.91 -1.35 25.83
CA LYS A 496 18.43 -2.22 26.91
C LYS A 496 19.34 -1.46 27.88
N GLU A 497 20.25 -0.60 27.39
CA GLU A 497 21.08 0.25 28.24
C GLU A 497 20.26 1.31 28.96
N ASN A 498 19.24 1.91 28.33
CA ASN A 498 18.36 2.84 29.03
C ASN A 498 17.43 2.12 30.01
N ILE A 499 16.91 0.93 29.70
CA ILE A 499 16.04 0.12 30.58
C ILE A 499 16.83 -0.46 31.76
N LEU A 500 18.10 -0.85 31.58
CA LEU A 500 19.00 -1.26 32.67
C LEU A 500 19.58 -0.06 33.45
N LYS A 501 19.74 1.12 32.82
CA LYS A 501 20.06 2.39 33.51
C LYS A 501 18.84 3.03 34.19
N LEU A 502 17.61 2.66 33.79
CA LEU A 502 16.34 2.99 34.43
C LEU A 502 16.04 2.07 35.63
N ASN A 503 17.07 1.51 36.26
CA ASN A 503 17.04 1.28 37.70
C ASN A 503 16.90 2.66 38.37
N TRP A 504 15.65 3.11 38.53
CA TRP A 504 15.36 4.13 39.53
C TRP A 504 15.79 3.53 40.88
N ASN A 505 16.97 3.93 41.34
CA ASN A 505 17.25 4.01 42.76
C ASN A 505 16.25 4.99 43.38
N LEU A 506 15.02 4.54 43.58
CA LEU A 506 14.13 5.10 44.58
C LEU A 506 14.06 4.09 45.71
N SER A 507 15.05 4.21 46.59
CA SER A 507 14.85 3.89 47.99
C SER A 507 13.73 4.78 48.52
N ILE A 508 12.53 4.23 48.65
CA ILE A 508 11.52 4.61 49.64
C ILE A 508 11.00 3.32 50.26
#